data_AF-A0A521LA84-F1
#
_entry.id   AF-A0A521LA84-F1
#
_cell.length_a   1.000
_cell.length_b   1.000
_cell.length_c   1.000
_cell.angle_alpha   90.00
_cell.angle_beta   90.00
_cell.angle_gamma   90.00
#
_symmetry.space_group_name_H-M   'P 1'
#
loop_
_entity.id
_entity.type
_entity.pdbx_description
1 polymer ?
#
loop_
_entity_poly.entity_id
_entity_poly.type
_entity_poly.pdbx_seq_one_letter_code
_entity_poly.pdbx_strand_id
1 'polypeptide(L)'
;MTHSLIKAAYLTVAVGIAATTAARADCESDLKQLEHAFTTPNLAAPAKTALDEAKVKAVAALRKDDDKTCHSAVAEGLNKANLKMN
;
A
#
# COMPACT_ATOMS: atom_id res chain seq x y z
N MET A 1 46.72 -9.94 12.40
CA MET A 1 46.99 -9.48 11.02
C MET A 1 46.03 -10.27 10.13
N THR A 2 44.81 -9.75 9.88
CA THR A 2 44.41 -9.11 8.59
C THR A 2 44.81 -10.04 7.43
N HIS A 3 43.92 -10.64 6.64
CA HIS A 3 42.94 -10.05 5.74
C HIS A 3 42.00 -11.17 5.24
N SER A 4 40.68 -10.97 5.29
CA SER A 4 39.79 -11.24 4.14
C SER A 4 38.34 -10.85 4.49
N LEU A 5 38.17 -9.57 4.85
CA LEU A 5 36.94 -8.87 4.48
C LEU A 5 37.00 -8.73 2.93
N ILE A 6 35.87 -8.85 2.23
CA ILE A 6 35.68 -8.73 0.76
C ILE A 6 35.55 -10.07 0.01
N LYS A 7 34.38 -10.71 0.13
CA LYS A 7 33.69 -11.56 -0.87
C LYS A 7 32.40 -12.01 -0.17
N ALA A 8 31.18 -11.56 -0.49
CA ALA A 8 30.64 -11.19 -1.77
C ALA A 8 29.60 -10.07 -1.57
N ALA A 9 29.95 -8.86 -1.97
CA ALA A 9 28.99 -7.82 -2.32
C ALA A 9 28.59 -8.04 -3.79
N TYR A 10 27.83 -9.07 -4.09
CA TYR A 10 27.33 -9.35 -5.44
C TYR A 10 26.00 -10.09 -5.37
N LEU A 11 24.92 -9.39 -5.01
CA LEU A 11 23.55 -9.78 -5.37
C LEU A 11 22.55 -8.63 -5.18
N THR A 12 22.96 -7.40 -5.50
CA THR A 12 22.10 -6.20 -5.46
C THR A 12 21.89 -5.63 -6.86
N VAL A 13 21.57 -6.43 -7.87
CA VAL A 13 21.08 -5.91 -9.16
C VAL A 13 20.17 -6.94 -9.85
N ALA A 14 19.00 -7.22 -9.28
CA ALA A 14 17.96 -7.99 -9.99
C ALA A 14 16.51 -7.70 -9.54
N VAL A 15 16.25 -6.61 -8.80
CA VAL A 15 14.90 -6.28 -8.31
C VAL A 15 14.57 -4.82 -8.61
N GLY A 16 14.75 -4.41 -9.87
CA GLY A 16 14.50 -3.02 -10.28
C GLY A 16 13.19 -2.80 -11.02
N ILE A 17 12.70 -3.80 -11.76
CA ILE A 17 11.66 -3.55 -12.80
C ILE A 17 10.52 -4.57 -12.77
N ALA A 18 10.67 -5.70 -12.07
CA ALA A 18 9.58 -6.68 -11.90
C ALA A 18 8.75 -6.45 -10.62
N ALA A 19 9.25 -5.63 -9.67
CA ALA A 19 8.54 -5.37 -8.42
C ALA A 19 7.43 -4.32 -8.56
N THR A 20 7.50 -3.46 -9.58
CA THR A 20 6.48 -2.41 -9.79
C THR A 20 5.13 -2.98 -10.23
N THR A 21 5.10 -4.10 -10.95
CA THR A 21 3.84 -4.71 -11.38
C THR A 21 3.13 -5.50 -10.28
N ALA A 22 3.89 -6.13 -9.38
CA ALA A 22 3.32 -6.79 -8.20
C ALA A 22 2.77 -5.77 -7.20
N ALA A 23 3.51 -4.68 -6.99
CA ALA A 23 3.14 -3.67 -6.01
C ALA A 23 1.90 -2.85 -6.45
N ARG A 24 1.74 -2.59 -7.77
CA ARG A 24 0.49 -2.06 -8.35
C ARG A 24 -0.71 -2.98 -8.08
N ALA A 25 -0.51 -4.29 -8.16
CA ALA A 25 -1.56 -5.27 -7.90
C ALA A 25 -1.95 -5.32 -6.42
N ASP A 26 -0.99 -5.19 -5.51
CA ASP A 26 -1.25 -5.04 -4.07
C ASP A 26 -2.07 -3.75 -3.80
N CYS A 27 -1.66 -2.61 -4.35
CA CYS A 27 -2.40 -1.36 -4.21
C CYS A 27 -3.82 -1.41 -4.83
N GLU A 28 -3.99 -2.08 -5.98
CA GLU A 28 -5.32 -2.32 -6.56
C GLU A 28 -6.19 -3.23 -5.68
N SER A 29 -5.59 -4.25 -5.06
CA SER A 29 -6.29 -5.14 -4.13
C SER A 29 -6.71 -4.39 -2.86
N ASP A 30 -5.81 -3.59 -2.30
CA ASP A 30 -6.10 -2.70 -1.15
C ASP A 30 -7.22 -1.70 -1.50
N LEU A 31 -7.18 -1.09 -2.69
CA LEU A 31 -8.25 -0.20 -3.17
C LEU A 31 -9.59 -0.92 -3.29
N LYS A 32 -9.62 -2.16 -3.79
CA LYS A 32 -10.86 -2.96 -3.82
C LYS A 32 -11.37 -3.26 -2.41
N GLN A 33 -10.48 -3.52 -1.46
CA GLN A 33 -10.83 -3.74 -0.06
C GLN A 33 -11.41 -2.45 0.56
N LEU A 34 -10.83 -1.29 0.24
CA LEU A 34 -11.36 0.03 0.61
C LEU A 34 -12.74 0.30 -0.01
N GLU A 35 -12.96 -0.06 -1.27
CA GLU A 35 -14.26 0.06 -1.93
C GLU A 35 -15.31 -0.90 -1.33
N HIS A 36 -14.89 -2.11 -0.95
CA HIS A 36 -15.74 -3.02 -0.20
C HIS A 36 -16.01 -2.50 1.22
N ALA A 37 -15.07 -1.80 1.83
CA ALA A 37 -15.33 -1.11 3.09
C ALA A 37 -16.47 -0.11 2.91
N PHE A 38 -16.50 0.69 1.84
CA PHE A 38 -17.60 1.61 1.53
C PHE A 38 -18.98 0.97 1.38
N THR A 39 -19.05 -0.30 0.97
CA THR A 39 -20.33 -1.02 0.87
C THR A 39 -20.82 -1.55 2.22
N THR A 40 -20.01 -1.44 3.29
CA THR A 40 -20.40 -1.86 4.63
C THR A 40 -21.61 -1.04 5.11
N PRO A 41 -22.75 -1.71 5.40
CA PRO A 41 -23.92 -1.02 5.92
C PRO A 41 -23.61 -0.41 7.29
N ASN A 42 -24.20 0.75 7.59
CA ASN A 42 -23.97 1.53 8.82
C ASN A 42 -22.56 2.11 9.01
N LEU A 43 -21.84 2.33 7.91
CA LEU A 43 -20.64 3.16 7.91
C LEU A 43 -20.94 4.57 8.45
N ALA A 44 -20.36 4.92 9.59
CA ALA A 44 -20.49 6.24 10.18
C ALA A 44 -19.99 7.33 9.22
N ALA A 45 -20.61 8.51 9.24
CA ALA A 45 -20.16 9.65 8.43
C ALA A 45 -18.64 9.94 8.50
N PRO A 46 -17.99 9.97 9.69
CA PRO A 46 -16.53 10.16 9.76
C PRO A 46 -15.74 9.01 9.14
N ALA A 47 -16.26 7.78 9.19
CA ALA A 47 -15.62 6.63 8.58
C ALA A 47 -15.71 6.69 7.05
N LYS A 48 -16.84 7.16 6.48
CA LYS A 48 -16.94 7.43 5.04
C LYS A 48 -15.95 8.51 4.59
N THR A 49 -15.83 9.61 5.35
CA THR A 49 -14.83 10.65 5.07
C THR A 49 -13.41 10.09 5.10
N ALA A 50 -13.07 9.30 6.11
CA ALA A 50 -11.75 8.69 6.22
C ALA A 50 -11.44 7.73 5.06
N LEU A 51 -12.41 6.93 4.64
CA LEU A 51 -12.29 6.06 3.46
C LEU A 51 -12.14 6.88 2.17
N ASP A 52 -12.81 8.02 2.04
CA ASP A 52 -12.74 8.87 0.84
C ASP A 52 -11.37 9.55 0.73
N GLU A 53 -10.88 10.12 1.83
CA GLU A 53 -9.52 10.66 1.92
C GLU A 53 -8.46 9.60 1.62
N ALA A 54 -8.64 8.38 2.14
CA ALA A 54 -7.76 7.25 1.87
C ALA A 54 -7.80 6.85 0.39
N LYS A 55 -8.97 6.80 -0.24
CA LYS A 55 -9.12 6.53 -1.68
C LYS A 55 -8.36 7.56 -2.52
N VAL A 56 -8.54 8.84 -2.22
CA VAL A 56 -7.86 9.94 -2.94
C VAL A 56 -6.34 9.82 -2.80
N LYS A 57 -5.83 9.59 -1.59
CA LYS A 57 -4.39 9.41 -1.33
C LYS A 57 -3.83 8.16 -1.98
N ALA A 58 -4.54 7.03 -1.90
CA ALA A 58 -4.16 5.75 -2.50
C ALA A 58 -4.11 5.86 -4.03
N VAL A 59 -5.11 6.45 -4.68
CA VAL A 59 -5.12 6.67 -6.14
C VAL A 59 -4.01 7.64 -6.57
N ALA A 60 -3.74 8.69 -5.79
CA ALA A 60 -2.65 9.61 -6.07
C ALA A 60 -1.25 8.94 -5.95
N ALA A 61 -1.09 8.02 -4.99
CA ALA A 61 0.12 7.24 -4.80
C ALA A 61 0.27 6.15 -5.88
N LEU A 62 -0.82 5.45 -6.22
CA LEU A 62 -0.89 4.51 -7.34
C LEU A 62 -0.43 5.18 -8.63
N ARG A 63 -0.90 6.39 -8.93
CA ARG A 63 -0.48 7.14 -10.13
C ARG A 63 1.03 7.42 -10.20
N LYS A 64 1.73 7.38 -9.05
CA LYS A 64 3.18 7.61 -8.94
C LYS A 64 4.00 6.32 -8.80
N ASP A 65 3.38 5.15 -8.95
CA ASP A 65 4.02 3.84 -8.65
C ASP A 65 4.55 3.77 -7.20
N ASP A 66 3.87 4.46 -6.26
CA ASP A 66 4.24 4.51 -4.85
C ASP A 66 3.31 3.62 -4.02
N ASP A 67 3.53 2.32 -4.12
CA ASP A 67 2.66 1.31 -3.52
C ASP A 67 2.74 1.31 -1.99
N LYS A 68 3.89 1.66 -1.42
CA LYS A 68 4.04 1.81 0.03
C LYS A 68 3.11 2.89 0.56
N THR A 69 3.06 4.03 -0.13
CA THR A 69 2.17 5.13 0.23
C THR A 69 0.71 4.77 -0.04
N CYS A 70 0.43 4.02 -1.10
CA CYS A 70 -0.92 3.51 -1.37
C CYS A 70 -1.44 2.59 -0.26
N HIS A 71 -0.69 1.53 0.06
CA HIS A 71 -1.02 0.58 1.11
C HIS A 71 -1.20 1.27 2.47
N SER A 72 -0.28 2.17 2.83
CA SER A 72 -0.38 2.95 4.07
C SER A 72 -1.64 3.81 4.10
N ALA A 73 -1.98 4.47 2.99
CA ALA A 73 -3.18 5.30 2.90
C ALA A 73 -4.47 4.47 3.06
N VAL A 74 -4.53 3.29 2.43
CA VAL A 74 -5.68 2.38 2.59
C VAL A 74 -5.77 1.85 4.02
N ALA A 75 -4.65 1.40 4.60
CA ALA A 75 -4.60 0.92 5.98
C ALA A 75 -5.04 1.98 6.98
N GLU A 76 -4.58 3.21 6.82
CA GLU A 76 -5.02 4.34 7.65
C GLU A 76 -6.52 4.63 7.50
N GLY A 77 -7.04 4.58 6.27
CA GLY A 77 -8.46 4.78 5.98
C GLY A 77 -9.35 3.73 6.64
N LEU A 78 -8.98 2.45 6.48
CA LEU A 78 -9.67 1.33 7.11
C LEU A 78 -9.60 1.44 8.64
N ASN A 79 -8.42 1.71 9.20
CA ASN A 79 -8.25 1.86 10.64
C ASN A 79 -9.12 2.99 11.23
N LYS A 80 -9.13 4.17 10.58
CA LYS A 80 -10.01 5.29 10.96
C LYS A 80 -11.49 4.96 10.80
N ALA A 81 -11.83 4.10 9.84
CA ALA A 81 -13.18 3.55 9.68
C ALA A 81 -13.52 2.43 10.68
N ASN A 82 -12.62 2.09 11.61
CA ASN A 82 -12.72 0.93 12.50
C ASN A 82 -12.87 -0.42 11.75
N LEU A 83 -12.30 -0.50 10.55
CA LEU A 83 -12.27 -1.69 9.72
C LEU A 83 -10.85 -2.27 9.74
N LYS A 84 -10.75 -3.59 9.88
CA LYS A 84 -9.45 -4.28 9.79
C LYS A 84 -9.09 -4.50 8.33
N MET A 85 -7.86 -4.12 7.99
CA MET A 85 -7.24 -4.55 6.74
C MET A 85 -6.84 -6.02 6.91
N ASN A 86 -7.28 -6.86 5.98
CA ASN A 86 -7.25 -8.31 6.08
C ASN A 86 -6.36 -8.90 5.00
#